data_AF-A0A661P6Q6-F1
#
_entry.id   AF-A0A661P6Q6-F1
#
_cell.length_a   1.000
_cell.length_b   1.000
_cell.length_c   1.000
_cell.angle_alpha   90.00
_cell.angle_beta   90.00
_cell.angle_gamma   90.00
#
_symmetry.space_group_name_H-M   'P 1'
#
loop_
_entity.id
_entity.type
_entity.pdbx_description
1 polymer ?
#
loop_
_entity_poly.entity_id
_entity_poly.type
_entity_poly.pdbx_seq_one_letter_code
_entity_poly.pdbx_strand_id
1 'polypeptide(L)'
;MNQVIGDGTAPFTFDGVTAVFEKFMDNDIDPDVNKYMVIGPKQLRKMQQLTEYTSSDYANVKALASSGFVKSWMGFTWIVSTRLLDPSTGQDDSEKSCLAFTDRAIGLQMNRDITTRIAEDPSTSFLWRIYAYMTLGAVRVEDEQIVHYRVANTL
;
A
#
# COMPACT_ATOMS: atom_id res chain seq x y z
N MET A 1 -12.92 -0.29 -12.95
CA MET A 1 -12.25 0.12 -11.70
C MET A 1 -13.23 1.04 -11.01
N ASN A 2 -14.10 0.48 -10.16
CA ASN A 2 -15.36 1.14 -9.83
C ASN A 2 -15.41 1.68 -8.38
N GLN A 3 -14.31 1.58 -7.63
CA GLN A 3 -14.24 2.01 -6.24
C GLN A 3 -13.07 2.97 -6.03
N VAL A 4 -13.33 4.25 -6.31
CA VAL A 4 -12.39 5.34 -6.08
C VAL A 4 -13.03 6.31 -5.10
N ILE A 5 -12.29 6.66 -4.05
CA ILE A 5 -12.68 7.63 -3.04
C ILE A 5 -11.72 8.82 -3.14
N GLY A 6 -12.28 10.02 -3.21
CA GLY A 6 -11.51 11.24 -3.44
C GLY A 6 -11.21 11.48 -4.93
N ASP A 7 -10.93 12.73 -5.23
CA ASP A 7 -10.63 13.24 -6.57
C ASP A 7 -9.15 13.62 -6.74
N GLY A 8 -8.31 13.39 -5.72
CA GLY A 8 -6.89 13.77 -5.74
C GLY A 8 -6.62 15.24 -5.37
N THR A 9 -7.65 16.05 -5.10
CA THR A 9 -7.47 17.47 -4.77
C THR A 9 -7.40 17.75 -3.27
N ALA A 10 -8.07 16.92 -2.46
CA ALA A 10 -8.09 17.06 -1.01
C ALA A 10 -6.85 16.39 -0.37
N PRO A 11 -6.29 16.99 0.72
CA PRO A 11 -5.24 16.35 1.49
C PRO A 11 -5.76 15.10 2.23
N PHE A 12 -4.85 14.31 2.79
CA PHE A 12 -5.19 13.15 3.61
C PHE A 12 -5.95 13.58 4.87
N THR A 13 -7.18 13.09 5.06
CA THR A 13 -8.05 13.45 6.20
C THR A 13 -8.58 12.22 6.92
N PHE A 14 -9.00 12.40 8.18
CA PHE A 14 -9.69 11.37 8.96
C PHE A 14 -10.97 10.89 8.26
N ASP A 15 -11.77 11.84 7.75
CA ASP A 15 -13.01 11.57 7.02
C ASP A 15 -12.78 10.67 5.79
N GLY A 16 -11.68 10.89 5.07
CA GLY A 16 -11.30 10.04 3.95
C GLY A 16 -11.01 8.60 4.34
N VAL A 17 -10.39 8.36 5.50
CA VAL A 17 -10.13 7.00 6.00
C VAL A 17 -11.43 6.33 6.45
N THR A 18 -12.33 7.06 7.10
CA THR A 18 -13.65 6.52 7.48
C THR A 18 -14.52 6.24 6.26
N ALA A 19 -14.48 7.06 5.22
CA ALA A 19 -15.19 6.83 3.97
C ALA A 19 -14.68 5.56 3.26
N VAL A 20 -13.36 5.32 3.30
CA VAL A 20 -12.78 4.05 2.83
C VAL A 20 -13.36 2.88 3.63
N PHE A 21 -13.38 2.98 4.96
CA PHE A 21 -13.93 1.93 5.82
C PHE A 21 -15.42 1.68 5.61
N GLU A 22 -16.22 2.73 5.44
CA GLU A 22 -17.64 2.64 5.07
C GLU A 22 -17.82 1.89 3.76
N LYS A 23 -16.98 2.16 2.75
CA LYS A 23 -17.01 1.42 1.49
C LYS A 23 -16.71 -0.07 1.66
N PHE A 24 -15.79 -0.42 2.56
CA PHE A 24 -15.55 -1.83 2.90
C PHE A 24 -16.77 -2.50 3.54
N MET A 25 -17.56 -1.77 4.35
CA MET A 25 -18.81 -2.28 4.92
C MET A 25 -19.93 -2.40 3.87
N ASP A 26 -20.07 -1.41 2.98
CA ASP A 26 -21.03 -1.45 1.87
C ASP A 26 -20.85 -2.68 0.99
N ASN A 27 -19.61 -3.14 0.85
CA ASN A 27 -19.25 -4.31 0.05
C ASN A 27 -19.41 -5.64 0.81
N ASP A 28 -20.01 -5.62 2.01
CA ASP A 28 -20.27 -6.79 2.87
C ASP A 28 -19.03 -7.65 3.14
N ILE A 29 -17.90 -6.97 3.38
CA ILE A 29 -16.62 -7.62 3.64
C ILE A 29 -16.57 -8.02 5.11
N ASP A 30 -16.26 -9.29 5.36
CA ASP A 30 -16.15 -9.84 6.71
C ASP A 30 -15.21 -8.97 7.58
N PRO A 31 -15.69 -8.50 8.76
CA PRO A 31 -14.88 -7.75 9.71
C PRO A 31 -13.58 -8.47 10.12
N ASP A 32 -13.60 -9.80 10.19
CA ASP A 32 -12.47 -10.63 10.65
C ASP A 32 -11.33 -10.72 9.63
N VAL A 33 -11.58 -10.36 8.37
CA VAL A 33 -10.54 -10.34 7.34
C VAL A 33 -9.63 -9.15 7.55
N ASN A 34 -8.32 -9.42 7.61
CA ASN A 34 -7.29 -8.39 7.72
C ASN A 34 -7.35 -7.42 6.51
N LYS A 35 -7.44 -6.13 6.83
CA LYS A 35 -7.47 -5.04 5.87
C LYS A 35 -6.11 -4.33 5.90
N TYR A 36 -5.59 -4.03 4.73
CA TYR A 36 -4.30 -3.36 4.53
C TYR A 36 -4.51 -2.04 3.83
N MET A 37 -3.79 -1.02 4.25
CA MET A 37 -3.77 0.27 3.57
C MET A 37 -2.34 0.70 3.27
N VAL A 38 -2.06 0.92 1.98
CA VAL A 38 -0.74 1.35 1.50
C VAL A 38 -0.76 2.84 1.25
N ILE A 39 0.08 3.57 1.98
CA ILE A 39 0.19 5.03 1.94
C ILE A 39 1.60 5.49 1.61
N GLY A 40 1.71 6.72 1.11
CA GLY A 40 2.99 7.36 0.88
C GLY A 40 3.56 8.00 2.15
N PRO A 41 4.86 8.36 2.16
CA PRO A 41 5.51 8.98 3.32
C PRO A 41 4.91 10.35 3.73
N LYS A 42 4.44 11.16 2.77
CA LYS A 42 3.81 12.46 3.07
C LYS A 42 2.45 12.28 3.76
N GLN A 43 1.67 11.29 3.32
CA GLN A 43 0.39 10.92 3.92
C GLN A 43 0.58 10.36 5.32
N LEU A 44 1.63 9.57 5.56
CA LEU A 44 1.99 9.11 6.91
C LEU A 44 2.25 10.28 7.86
N ARG A 45 3.01 11.28 7.40
CA ARG A 45 3.28 12.49 8.21
C ARG A 45 2.00 13.27 8.51
N LYS A 46 1.05 13.31 7.57
CA LYS A 46 -0.27 13.92 7.79
C LYS A 46 -1.12 13.14 8.78
N MET A 47 -1.12 11.82 8.67
CA MET A 47 -1.78 10.92 9.62
C MET A 47 -1.25 11.15 11.05
N GLN A 48 0.07 11.28 11.22
CA GLN A 48 0.69 11.59 12.51
C GLN A 48 0.31 12.97 13.09
N GLN A 49 -0.16 13.90 12.25
CA GLN A 49 -0.64 15.21 12.70
C GLN A 49 -2.11 15.21 13.12
N LEU A 50 -2.85 14.13 12.81
CA LEU A 50 -4.25 14.01 13.21
C LEU A 50 -4.35 13.82 14.73
N THR A 51 -5.26 14.56 15.35
CA THR A 51 -5.50 14.54 16.81
C THR A 51 -6.01 13.19 17.27
N GLU A 52 -6.83 12.55 16.46
CA GLU A 52 -7.43 11.23 16.70
C GLU A 52 -6.36 10.14 16.69
N TYR A 53 -5.39 10.25 15.77
CA TYR A 53 -4.24 9.37 15.70
C TYR A 53 -3.31 9.57 16.91
N THR A 54 -2.96 10.82 17.23
CA THR A 54 -2.12 11.17 18.38
C THR A 54 -2.75 10.76 19.72
N SER A 55 -4.07 10.89 19.87
CA SER A 55 -4.79 10.48 21.08
C SER A 55 -4.86 8.96 21.23
N SER A 56 -5.02 8.23 20.11
CA SER A 56 -4.98 6.76 20.11
C SER A 56 -3.57 6.20 20.38
N ASP A 57 -2.53 6.94 19.98
CA ASP A 57 -1.13 6.62 20.23
C ASP A 57 -0.74 6.81 21.71
N TYR A 58 -1.35 7.78 22.41
CA TYR A 58 -1.15 7.98 23.84
C TYR A 58 -1.56 6.74 24.67
N ALA A 59 -2.54 5.98 24.19
CA ALA A 59 -3.00 4.74 24.83
C ALA A 59 -2.13 3.51 24.49
N ASN A 60 -1.36 3.54 23.39
CA ASN A 60 -0.66 2.37 22.82
C ASN A 60 0.88 2.55 22.77
N VAL A 61 1.44 3.09 23.86
CA VAL A 61 2.85 3.52 24.06
C VAL A 61 3.94 2.51 23.60
N LYS A 62 3.62 1.22 23.39
CA LYS A 62 4.58 0.21 22.92
C LYS A 62 4.84 0.19 21.40
N ALA A 63 3.94 0.71 20.56
CA ALA A 63 4.07 0.60 19.10
C ALA A 63 5.14 1.55 18.51
N LEU A 64 5.35 2.72 19.13
CA LEU A 64 6.29 3.73 18.63
C LEU A 64 7.76 3.31 18.78
N ALA A 65 8.09 2.55 19.84
CA ALA A 65 9.46 2.25 20.23
C ALA A 65 10.22 1.33 19.28
N SER A 66 9.54 0.64 18.35
CA SER A 66 10.16 -0.33 17.42
C SER A 66 10.10 0.06 15.95
N SER A 67 9.09 0.84 15.54
CA SER A 67 8.76 1.02 14.11
C SER A 67 8.60 2.49 13.68
N GLY A 68 8.59 3.44 14.62
CA GLY A 68 8.45 4.88 14.34
C GLY A 68 7.03 5.35 13.92
N PHE A 69 6.08 4.43 13.72
CA PHE A 69 4.66 4.72 13.46
C PHE A 69 3.79 3.54 13.92
N VAL A 70 2.50 3.78 14.12
CA VAL A 70 1.55 2.75 14.54
C VAL A 70 1.12 1.90 13.35
N LYS A 71 1.45 0.61 13.44
CA LYS A 71 1.22 -0.37 12.38
C LYS A 71 -0.25 -0.77 12.22
N SER A 72 -1.06 -0.62 13.27
CA SER A 72 -2.48 -0.99 13.26
C SER A 72 -3.34 0.14 13.83
N TRP A 73 -4.15 0.77 12.98
CA TRP A 73 -5.05 1.86 13.38
C TRP A 73 -6.36 1.75 12.58
N MET A 74 -7.50 1.92 13.26
CA MET A 74 -8.86 1.79 12.69
C MET A 74 -9.15 0.47 11.95
N GLY A 75 -8.58 -0.66 12.41
CA GLY A 75 -8.80 -1.97 11.78
C GLY A 75 -8.01 -2.18 10.48
N PHE A 76 -7.14 -1.23 10.11
CA PHE A 76 -6.21 -1.38 8.99
C PHE A 76 -4.79 -1.62 9.48
N THR A 77 -4.08 -2.51 8.79
CA THR A 77 -2.63 -2.61 8.86
C THR A 77 -1.99 -1.65 7.86
N TRP A 78 -1.23 -0.67 8.37
CA TRP A 78 -0.66 0.39 7.56
C TRP A 78 0.71 0.00 7.00
N ILE A 79 0.88 0.19 5.69
CA ILE A 79 2.11 -0.09 4.96
C ILE A 79 2.55 1.19 4.25
N VAL A 80 3.82 1.56 4.43
CA VAL A 80 4.39 2.75 3.79
C VAL A 80 5.17 2.34 2.55
N SER A 81 4.84 2.94 1.40
CA SER A 81 5.53 2.67 0.14
C SER A 81 5.74 3.95 -0.66
N THR A 82 6.93 4.09 -1.25
CA THR A 82 7.25 5.16 -2.21
C THR A 82 6.90 4.81 -3.66
N ARG A 83 6.40 3.59 -3.90
CA ARG A 83 6.10 3.06 -5.24
C ARG A 83 4.60 3.11 -5.58
N LEU A 84 3.84 3.98 -4.91
CA LEU A 84 2.43 4.19 -5.21
C LEU A 84 2.26 4.92 -6.55
N LEU A 85 1.18 4.58 -7.25
CA LEU A 85 0.85 5.20 -8.53
C LEU A 85 0.49 6.67 -8.32
N ASP A 86 1.05 7.53 -9.19
CA ASP A 86 0.58 8.89 -9.38
C ASP A 86 -0.45 8.89 -10.52
N PRO A 87 -1.74 9.11 -10.23
CA PRO A 87 -2.78 9.13 -11.26
C PRO A 87 -2.81 10.44 -12.06
N SER A 88 -2.02 11.45 -11.69
CA SER A 88 -1.98 12.70 -12.44
C SER A 88 -1.36 12.49 -13.84
N THR A 89 -1.92 13.14 -14.85
CA THR A 89 -1.48 13.05 -16.25
C THR A 89 -0.16 13.79 -16.54
N GLY A 90 0.66 14.04 -15.51
CA GLY A 90 1.94 14.72 -15.59
C GLY A 90 2.93 14.12 -14.60
N GLN A 91 4.21 14.35 -14.82
CA GLN A 91 5.29 13.91 -13.93
C GLN A 91 5.37 14.77 -12.64
N ASP A 92 4.25 15.38 -12.27
CA ASP A 92 4.11 16.26 -11.12
C ASP A 92 3.53 15.41 -9.99
N ASP A 93 4.35 15.15 -8.98
CA ASP A 93 4.08 14.39 -7.74
C ASP A 93 2.97 15.04 -6.89
N SER A 94 1.83 15.32 -7.51
CA SER A 94 0.72 16.17 -7.07
C SER A 94 -0.42 15.34 -6.50
N GLU A 95 -0.59 14.12 -6.98
CA GLU A 95 -1.60 13.17 -6.52
C GLU A 95 -0.97 11.85 -6.08
N LYS A 96 -1.60 11.17 -5.13
CA LYS A 96 -1.26 9.80 -4.76
C LYS A 96 -2.51 8.96 -4.69
N SER A 97 -2.48 7.83 -5.40
CA SER A 97 -3.48 6.77 -5.21
C SER A 97 -2.99 5.81 -4.13
N CYS A 98 -3.49 6.01 -2.92
CA CYS A 98 -3.35 5.05 -1.83
C CYS A 98 -4.26 3.84 -2.12
N LEU A 99 -3.73 2.64 -1.88
CA LEU A 99 -4.43 1.39 -2.14
C LEU A 99 -4.87 0.78 -0.82
N ALA A 100 -6.18 0.56 -0.65
CA ALA A 100 -6.72 -0.22 0.44
C ALA A 100 -7.25 -1.55 -0.10
N PHE A 101 -6.86 -2.66 0.52
CA PHE A 101 -7.24 -4.00 0.08
C PHE A 101 -7.27 -5.00 1.25
N THR A 102 -8.00 -6.10 1.09
CA THR A 102 -7.99 -7.25 2.01
C THR A 102 -6.99 -8.31 1.56
N ASP A 103 -6.60 -9.23 2.45
CA ASP A 103 -5.71 -10.36 2.10
C ASP A 103 -6.21 -11.21 0.90
N ARG A 104 -7.53 -11.27 0.70
CA ARG A 104 -8.17 -12.07 -0.35
C ARG A 104 -8.28 -11.33 -1.69
N ALA A 105 -8.10 -10.01 -1.70
CA ALA A 105 -8.34 -9.18 -2.85
C ALA A 105 -7.31 -9.36 -3.98
N ILE A 106 -6.05 -9.62 -3.62
CA ILE A 106 -4.92 -9.69 -4.57
C ILE A 106 -4.29 -11.07 -4.52
N GLY A 107 -4.31 -11.77 -5.65
CA GLY A 107 -3.68 -13.07 -5.83
C GLY A 107 -2.30 -12.93 -6.45
N LEU A 108 -1.28 -13.55 -5.84
CA LEU A 108 0.04 -13.71 -6.44
C LEU A 108 0.16 -15.11 -7.04
N GLN A 109 0.39 -15.18 -8.36
CA GLN A 109 0.68 -16.41 -9.07
C GLN A 109 2.19 -16.54 -9.29
N MET A 110 2.78 -17.62 -8.75
CA MET A 110 4.18 -17.96 -8.97
C MET A 110 4.30 -19.05 -10.04
N ASN A 111 4.75 -18.68 -11.24
CA ASN A 111 4.92 -19.61 -12.36
C ASN A 111 6.26 -20.33 -12.31
N ARG A 112 7.31 -19.63 -11.89
CA ARG A 112 8.63 -20.22 -11.65
C ARG A 112 9.32 -19.47 -10.51
N ASP A 113 9.69 -20.24 -9.49
CA ASP A 113 10.43 -19.75 -8.34
C ASP A 113 11.87 -19.38 -8.73
N ILE A 114 12.58 -18.71 -7.83
CA ILE A 114 13.92 -18.18 -8.07
C ILE A 114 14.88 -19.29 -8.52
N THR A 115 15.39 -19.14 -9.75
CA THR A 115 16.39 -20.04 -10.30
C THR A 115 17.65 -19.24 -10.57
N THR A 116 18.75 -19.67 -9.96
CA THR A 116 20.07 -19.07 -10.15
C THR A 116 20.95 -20.01 -10.98
N ARG A 117 21.71 -19.43 -11.91
CA ARG A 117 22.72 -20.13 -12.70
C ARG A 117 24.02 -19.35 -12.60
N ILE A 118 25.08 -20.07 -12.30
CA ILE A 118 26.43 -19.53 -12.16
C ILE A 118 27.28 -20.25 -13.20
N ALA A 119 27.86 -19.49 -14.12
CA ALA A 119 28.75 -20.00 -15.16
C ALA A 119 29.82 -18.96 -15.50
N GLU A 120 30.98 -19.44 -15.91
CA GLU A 120 32.04 -18.58 -16.47
C GLU A 120 31.69 -18.25 -17.93
N ASP A 121 31.80 -16.97 -18.30
CA ASP A 121 31.54 -16.55 -19.67
C ASP A 121 32.84 -16.37 -20.46
N PRO A 122 33.16 -17.28 -21.40
CA PRO A 122 34.38 -17.22 -22.20
C PRO A 122 34.44 -16.00 -23.13
N SER A 123 33.30 -15.35 -23.41
CA SER A 123 33.27 -14.14 -24.26
C SER A 123 33.68 -12.85 -23.53
N THR A 124 33.70 -12.86 -22.19
CA THR A 124 34.16 -11.72 -21.39
C THR A 124 35.14 -12.17 -20.32
N SER A 125 36.35 -12.48 -20.78
CA SER A 125 37.51 -12.71 -19.92
C SER A 125 37.32 -13.84 -18.89
N PHE A 126 36.44 -14.82 -19.15
CA PHE A 126 36.18 -15.95 -18.26
C PHE A 126 35.73 -15.53 -16.85
N LEU A 127 35.08 -14.37 -16.74
CA LEU A 127 34.54 -13.89 -15.48
C LEU A 127 33.31 -14.72 -15.07
N TRP A 128 33.17 -14.97 -13.76
CA TRP A 128 31.97 -15.58 -13.19
C TRP A 128 30.75 -14.68 -13.42
N ARG A 129 29.73 -15.22 -14.07
CA ARG A 129 28.45 -14.54 -14.27
C ARG A 129 27.35 -15.24 -13.51
N ILE A 130 26.54 -14.43 -12.84
CA ILE A 130 25.39 -14.87 -12.06
C ILE A 130 24.13 -14.42 -12.81
N TYR A 131 23.31 -15.39 -13.20
CA TYR A 131 21.98 -15.15 -13.74
C TYR A 131 20.94 -15.64 -12.76
N ALA A 132 20.11 -14.72 -12.27
CA ALA A 132 18.97 -15.02 -11.42
C ALA A 132 17.69 -14.57 -12.12
N TYR A 133 16.70 -15.45 -12.17
CA TYR A 133 15.39 -15.10 -12.73
C TYR A 133 14.27 -15.76 -11.93
N MET A 134 13.12 -15.09 -11.93
CA MET A 134 11.88 -15.56 -11.36
C MET A 134 10.74 -15.10 -12.27
N THR A 135 9.64 -15.86 -12.31
CA THR A 135 8.47 -15.50 -13.13
C THR A 135 7.23 -15.52 -12.26
N LEU A 136 6.69 -14.33 -12.03
CA LEU A 136 5.52 -14.08 -11.19
C LEU A 136 4.48 -13.29 -11.97
N GLY A 137 3.22 -13.42 -11.57
CA GLY A 137 2.11 -12.56 -11.99
C GLY A 137 1.26 -12.19 -10.78
N ALA A 138 0.64 -11.01 -10.81
CA ALA A 138 -0.33 -10.58 -9.82
C ALA A 138 -1.67 -10.32 -10.50
N VAL A 139 -2.76 -10.79 -9.90
CA VAL A 139 -4.11 -10.68 -10.44
C VAL A 139 -5.06 -10.18 -9.35
N ARG A 140 -6.06 -9.39 -9.73
CA ARG A 140 -7.16 -8.99 -8.85
C ARG A 140 -8.16 -10.16 -8.78
N VAL A 141 -8.39 -10.69 -7.59
CA VAL A 141 -9.26 -11.86 -7.38
C VAL A 141 -10.69 -11.42 -7.10
N GLU A 142 -10.85 -10.43 -6.22
CA GLU A 142 -12.15 -9.83 -5.88
C GLU A 142 -12.01 -8.30 -5.97
N ASP A 143 -12.66 -7.70 -6.96
CA ASP A 143 -12.53 -6.27 -7.27
C ASP A 143 -13.26 -5.40 -6.24
N GLU A 144 -14.26 -5.95 -5.57
CA GLU A 144 -15.06 -5.31 -4.51
C GLU A 144 -14.26 -5.09 -3.23
N GLN A 145 -13.17 -5.83 -3.04
CA GLN A 145 -12.32 -5.72 -1.85
C GLN A 145 -11.11 -4.80 -2.07
N ILE A 146 -11.10 -4.05 -3.17
CA ILE A 146 -10.04 -3.11 -3.54
C ILE A 146 -10.62 -1.70 -3.67
N VAL A 147 -10.15 -0.80 -2.82
CA VAL A 147 -10.55 0.61 -2.84
C VAL A 147 -9.33 1.49 -3.09
N HIS A 148 -9.45 2.36 -4.08
CA HIS A 148 -8.45 3.39 -4.34
C HIS A 148 -8.82 4.68 -3.62
N TYR A 149 -7.96 5.14 -2.72
CA TYR A 149 -8.10 6.44 -2.09
C TYR A 149 -7.15 7.44 -2.77
N ARG A 150 -7.71 8.40 -3.52
CA ARG A 150 -6.94 9.43 -4.23
C ARG A 150 -6.86 10.68 -3.36
N VAL A 151 -5.64 11.07 -3.06
CA VAL A 151 -5.34 12.25 -2.23
C VAL A 151 -4.31 13.13 -2.90
N ALA A 152 -4.39 14.43 -2.60
CA ALA A 152 -3.32 15.35 -2.92
C ALA A 152 -2.05 14.93 -2.17
N ASN A 153 -0.92 15.00 -2.85
CA ASN A 153 0.39 14.68 -2.30
C ASN A 153 1.03 15.90 -1.62
N THR A 154 0.22 16.57 -0.82
CA THR A 154 0.56 17.78 -0.10
C THR A 154 0.48 17.53 1.39
N LEU A 155 1.01 18.50 2.15
CA LEU A 155 0.75 18.58 3.58
C LEU A 155 -0.60 19.29 3.76
#